data_AF-A0A699KQR4-F1
#
_entry.id   AF-A0A699KQR4-F1
#
_cell.length_a   1.000
_cell.length_b   1.000
_cell.length_c   1.000
_cell.angle_alpha   90.00
_cell.angle_beta   90.00
_cell.angle_gamma   90.00
#
_symmetry.space_group_name_H-M   'P 1'
#
loop_
_entity.id
_entity.type
_entity.pdbx_description
1 polymer ?
#
loop_
_entity_poly.entity_id
_entity_poly.type
_entity_poly.pdbx_seq_one_letter_code
_entity_poly.pdbx_strand_id
1 'polypeptide(L)'
;MYCDNKSAIALCCDNVQHSRSKHIDIRFQFMKEQVENGVVELYFVNIEYQLANIFTKALGQEKIEFLINKLGMRSFTLETLKRLADEAEE
;
A
#
# COMPACT_ATOMS: atom_id res chain seq x y z
N MET A 1 7.71 4.95 4.70
CA MET A 1 6.55 4.04 4.52
C MET A 1 5.28 4.89 4.37
N TYR A 2 4.43 4.58 3.40
CA TYR A 2 3.17 5.32 3.15
C TYR A 2 1.96 4.58 3.72
N CYS A 3 1.12 5.28 4.47
CA CYS A 3 -0.08 4.72 5.09
C CYS A 3 -1.30 5.63 4.88
N ASP A 4 -2.45 5.06 4.55
CA ASP A 4 -3.72 5.78 4.40
C ASP A 4 -4.58 5.80 5.68
N ASN A 5 -4.20 4.99 6.66
CA ASN A 5 -4.86 4.92 7.95
C ASN A 5 -4.27 5.94 8.92
N LYS A 6 -4.91 7.12 9.01
CA LYS A 6 -4.51 8.18 9.94
C LYS A 6 -4.45 7.70 11.39
N SER A 7 -5.36 6.82 11.81
CA SER A 7 -5.36 6.29 13.17
C SER A 7 -4.14 5.42 13.43
N ALA A 8 -3.69 4.62 12.45
CA ALA A 8 -2.48 3.82 12.59
C ALA A 8 -1.22 4.69 12.69
N ILE A 9 -1.15 5.78 11.90
CA ILE A 9 -0.05 6.75 11.98
C ILE A 9 -0.04 7.44 13.35
N ALA A 10 -1.19 7.99 13.77
CA ALA A 10 -1.34 8.66 15.05
C ALA A 10 -0.96 7.74 16.21
N LEU A 11 -1.42 6.48 16.19
CA LEU A 11 -1.02 5.51 17.20
C LEU A 11 0.51 5.31 17.24
N CYS A 12 1.19 5.21 16.10
CA CYS A 12 2.64 4.96 16.09
C CYS A 12 3.46 6.19 16.48
N CYS A 13 2.95 7.40 16.24
CA CYS A 13 3.62 8.65 16.53
C CYS A 13 3.26 9.25 17.90
N ASP A 14 2.08 8.95 18.43
CA ASP A 14 1.61 9.47 19.71
C ASP A 14 2.07 8.61 20.89
N ASN A 15 2.38 9.26 22.00
CA ASN A 15 2.71 8.61 23.27
C ASN A 15 1.48 8.13 24.05
N VAL A 16 0.27 8.32 23.50
CA VAL A 16 -0.98 7.99 24.19
C VAL A 16 -1.28 6.49 24.04
N GLN A 17 -0.95 5.75 25.09
CA GLN A 17 -1.19 4.32 25.19
C GLN A 17 -2.70 4.05 25.34
N HIS A 18 -3.39 3.71 24.25
CA HIS A 18 -4.78 3.27 24.32
C HIS A 18 -4.86 1.77 24.63
N SER A 19 -5.24 1.47 25.87
CA SER A 19 -5.46 0.12 26.37
C SER A 19 -6.68 -0.54 25.74
N ARG A 20 -6.58 -1.06 24.51
CA ARG A 20 -7.57 -2.01 23.95
C ARG A 20 -7.17 -2.59 22.59
N SER A 21 -6.40 -3.69 22.60
CA SER A 21 -6.60 -4.93 21.81
C SER A 21 -5.33 -5.80 21.79
N LYS A 22 -5.31 -6.88 22.59
CA LYS A 22 -4.12 -7.75 22.78
C LYS A 22 -3.48 -8.30 21.49
N HIS A 23 -4.23 -8.47 20.41
CA HIS A 23 -3.68 -8.96 19.12
C HIS A 23 -3.09 -7.85 18.25
N ILE A 24 -3.50 -6.60 18.44
CA ILE A 24 -2.97 -5.44 17.74
C ILE A 24 -1.71 -4.94 18.44
N ASP A 25 -1.64 -5.11 19.78
CA ASP A 25 -0.54 -4.63 20.63
C ASP A 25 0.85 -5.05 20.15
N ILE A 26 1.06 -6.32 19.74
CA ILE A 26 2.41 -6.77 19.35
C ILE A 26 2.88 -6.10 18.06
N ARG A 27 2.04 -6.08 17.02
CA ARG A 27 2.40 -5.48 15.72
C ARG A 27 2.52 -3.97 15.85
N PHE A 28 1.67 -3.38 16.67
CA PHE A 28 1.69 -1.97 16.98
C PHE A 28 2.98 -1.58 17.70
N GLN A 29 3.31 -2.27 18.80
CA GLN A 29 4.52 -2.03 19.58
C GLN A 29 5.77 -2.17 18.72
N PHE A 30 5.82 -3.22 17.88
CA PHE A 30 6.91 -3.39 16.92
C PHE A 30 7.02 -2.21 15.95
N MET A 31 5.92 -1.80 15.32
CA MET A 31 5.93 -0.68 14.36
C MET A 31 6.33 0.63 15.05
N LYS A 32 5.82 0.89 16.25
CA LYS A 32 6.18 2.06 17.06
C LYS A 32 7.67 2.07 17.39
N GLU A 33 8.24 0.96 17.86
CA GLU A 33 9.68 0.85 18.12
C GLU A 33 10.52 1.11 16.87
N GLN A 34 10.10 0.62 15.69
CA GLN A 34 10.81 0.92 14.44
C GLN A 34 10.75 2.41 14.06
N VAL A 35 9.64 3.08 14.36
CA VAL A 35 9.48 4.52 14.12
C VAL A 35 10.31 5.34 15.11
N GLU A 36 10.26 5.01 16.40
CA GLU A 36 11.03 5.69 17.46
C GLU A 36 12.55 5.52 17.26
N ASN A 37 12.99 4.36 16.80
CA ASN A 37 14.40 4.10 16.45
C ASN A 37 14.82 4.74 15.12
N GLY A 38 13.91 5.43 14.42
CA GLY A 38 14.17 6.06 13.12
C GLY A 38 14.41 5.08 11.96
N VAL A 39 14.12 3.79 12.15
CA VAL A 39 14.26 2.76 11.11
C VAL A 39 13.17 2.92 10.05
N VAL A 40 11.97 3.37 10.46
CA VAL A 40 10.83 3.58 9.57
C VAL A 40 10.23 4.96 9.82
N GLU A 41 10.16 5.77 8.77
CA GLU A 41 9.35 7.00 8.78
C GLU A 41 7.96 6.73 8.19
N LEU A 42 6.91 7.27 8.82
CA LEU A 42 5.53 7.14 8.37
C LEU A 42 5.04 8.43 7.70
N TYR A 43 4.49 8.28 6.50
CA TYR A 43 3.91 9.37 5.73
C TYR A 43 2.44 9.08 5.41
N PHE A 44 1.58 10.07 5.64
CA PHE A 44 0.19 9.95 5.24
C PHE A 44 0.06 10.02 3.71
N VAL A 45 -0.72 9.11 3.14
CA VAL A 45 -1.15 9.14 1.75
C VAL A 45 -2.67 9.02 1.69
N ASN A 46 -3.32 9.76 0.82
CA ASN A 46 -4.76 9.60 0.63
C ASN A 46 -5.06 8.19 0.07
N ILE A 47 -6.14 7.56 0.53
CA ILE A 47 -6.61 6.23 0.09
C ILE A 47 -6.70 6.11 -1.44
N GLU A 48 -7.02 7.21 -2.13
CA GLU A 48 -7.11 7.28 -3.59
C GLU A 48 -5.78 7.08 -4.30
N TYR A 49 -4.67 7.36 -3.62
CA TYR A 49 -3.31 7.28 -4.17
C TYR A 49 -2.48 6.14 -3.55
N GLN A 50 -3.05 5.42 -2.59
CA GLN A 50 -2.36 4.31 -1.94
C GLN A 50 -2.36 3.08 -2.86
N LEU A 51 -1.27 2.91 -3.61
CA LEU A 51 -1.10 1.84 -4.60
C LEU A 51 -1.31 0.44 -4.02
N ALA A 52 -0.94 0.22 -2.76
CA ALA A 52 -1.13 -1.07 -2.08
C ALA A 52 -2.61 -1.48 -1.93
N ASN A 53 -3.55 -0.54 -2.07
CA ASN A 53 -4.98 -0.84 -1.99
C ASN A 53 -5.45 -1.75 -3.14
N ILE A 54 -4.75 -1.76 -4.28
CA ILE A 54 -5.09 -2.68 -5.39
C ILE A 54 -4.97 -4.15 -4.97
N PHE A 55 -4.08 -4.48 -4.03
CA PHE A 55 -3.81 -5.84 -3.59
C PHE A 55 -4.58 -6.25 -2.33
N THR A 56 -5.15 -5.28 -1.61
CA THR A 56 -5.64 -5.49 -0.24
C THR A 56 -7.10 -5.11 -0.05
N LYS A 57 -7.71 -4.38 -1.00
CA LYS A 57 -9.08 -3.88 -0.90
C LYS A 57 -9.89 -4.24 -2.14
N ALA A 58 -11.19 -4.47 -1.94
CA ALA A 58 -12.15 -4.49 -3.02
C ALA A 58 -12.44 -3.05 -3.45
N LEU A 59 -11.89 -2.64 -4.59
CA LEU A 59 -12.06 -1.30 -5.16
C LEU A 59 -13.00 -1.33 -6.36
N GLY A 60 -13.67 -0.21 -6.64
CA GLY A 60 -14.44 -0.04 -7.87
C GLY A 60 -13.53 0.06 -9.10
N GLN A 61 -14.06 -0.27 -10.27
CA GLN A 61 -13.32 -0.34 -11.54
C GLN A 61 -12.52 0.95 -11.82
N GLU A 62 -13.14 2.12 -11.71
CA GLU A 62 -12.48 3.41 -11.96
C GLU A 62 -11.24 3.62 -11.08
N LYS A 63 -11.31 3.22 -9.80
CA LYS A 63 -10.18 3.31 -8.87
C LYS A 63 -9.09 2.31 -9.23
N ILE A 64 -9.47 1.10 -9.64
CA ILE A 64 -8.50 0.09 -10.09
C ILE A 64 -7.76 0.61 -11.34
N GLU A 65 -8.47 1.12 -12.34
CA GLU A 65 -7.86 1.67 -13.56
C GLU A 65 -6.93 2.84 -13.24
N PHE A 66 -7.34 3.75 -12.37
CA PHE A 66 -6.48 4.84 -11.90
C PHE A 66 -5.19 4.33 -11.23
N LEU A 67 -5.30 3.36 -10.33
CA LEU A 67 -4.15 2.80 -9.61
C LEU A 67 -3.24 1.96 -10.52
N ILE A 68 -3.78 1.20 -11.47
CA ILE A 68 -3.01 0.46 -12.50
C ILE A 68 -2.15 1.42 -13.32
N ASN A 69 -2.76 2.52 -13.79
CA ASN A 69 -2.05 3.55 -14.54
C ASN A 69 -0.95 4.21 -13.71
N LYS A 70 -1.20 4.47 -12.42
CA LYS A 70 -0.18 5.02 -11.51
C LYS A 70 0.93 4.02 -11.16
N LEU A 71 0.64 2.73 -11.13
CA LEU A 71 1.63 1.67 -10.92
C LEU A 71 2.48 1.42 -12.18
N GLY A 72 2.13 2.01 -13.32
CA GLY A 72 2.81 1.77 -14.60
C GLY A 72 2.52 0.38 -15.18
N MET A 73 1.46 -0.27 -14.71
CA MET A 73 1.04 -1.56 -15.25
C MET A 73 0.41 -1.37 -16.63
N ARG A 74 0.78 -2.24 -17.56
CA ARG A 74 0.19 -2.29 -18.90
C ARG A 74 -0.75 -3.47 -18.97
N SER A 75 -1.96 -3.24 -19.47
CA SER A 75 -2.83 -4.34 -19.88
C SER A 75 -2.40 -4.80 -21.27
N PHE A 76 -2.33 -6.10 -21.45
CA PHE A 76 -2.11 -6.70 -22.75
C PHE A 76 -3.26 -7.65 -23.03
N THR A 77 -3.78 -7.60 -24.26
CA THR A 77 -4.66 -8.65 -24.74
C THR A 77 -3.79 -9.84 -25.17
N LEU A 78 -4.41 -11.03 -25.29
CA LEU A 78 -3.71 -12.22 -25.73
C LEU A 78 -3.05 -12.02 -27.12
N GLU A 79 -3.68 -11.22 -27.98
CA GLU A 79 -3.16 -10.86 -29.31
C GLU A 79 -1.93 -9.97 -29.22
N THR A 80 -1.95 -8.95 -28.35
CA THR A 80 -0.78 -8.08 -28.13
C THR A 80 0.38 -8.86 -27.50
N LEU A 81 0.10 -9.81 -26.60
CA LEU A 81 1.11 -10.67 -26.01
C LEU A 81 1.79 -11.57 -27.04
N LYS A 82 1.00 -12.18 -27.94
CA LYS A 82 1.54 -13.02 -29.02
C LYS A 82 2.48 -12.22 -29.92
N ARG A 83 2.05 -11.03 -30.36
CA ARG A 83 2.89 -10.15 -31.19
C ARG A 83 4.20 -9.74 -30.52
N LEU A 84 4.17 -9.43 -29.22
CA LEU A 84 5.38 -9.08 -28.47
C LEU A 84 6.32 -10.26 -28.26
N ALA A 85 5.80 -11.48 -28.19
CA ALA A 85 6.62 -12.69 -28.12
C ALA A 85 7.32 -12.95 -29.47
N ASP A 86 6.59 -12.78 -30.57
CA ASP A 86 7.14 -12.96 -31.93
C ASP A 86 8.24 -11.91 -32.25
N GLU A 87 8.09 -10.67 -31.79
CA GLU A 87 9.08 -9.58 -31.96
C GLU A 87 10.35 -9.73 -31.08
N ALA A 88 10.33 -10.61 -30.07
CA ALA A 88 11.46 -10.82 -29.15
C ALA A 88 12.35 -12.01 -29.53
N GLU A 89 11.89 -12.86 -30.47
CA GLU A 89 12.63 -14.02 -30.98
C GLU A 89 13.40 -13.72 -32.29
N GLU A 90 13.30 -12.49 -32.81
CA GLU A 90 14.03 -11.97 -33.98
C GLU A 90 15.23 -11.09 -33.56
#